data_AF-A0A3D4AXT0-F1
#
_entry.id   AF-A0A3D4AXT0-F1
#
_cell.length_a   1.000
_cell.length_b   1.000
_cell.length_c   1.000
_cell.angle_alpha   90.00
_cell.angle_beta   90.00
_cell.angle_gamma   90.00
#
_symmetry.space_group_name_H-M   'P 1'
#
loop_
_entity.id
_entity.type
_entity.pdbx_description
1 polymer ?
#
loop_
_entity_poly.entity_id
_entity_poly.type
_entity_poly.pdbx_seq_one_letter_code
_entity_poly.pdbx_strand_id
1 'polypeptide(L)'
;LFLIEQNNVIQYADIAVSQLQETLESSEGLFWLDVEQMTDEDAAFLLEFKEFRAHPLSVKACREAAGRPYLAEFPEQVFMIFHIQEEIGATPTRLGLFLTPDYLITVHSTPLGFLQEVKDRIQQDYLLMRSPGFAMALILQAMTDHLEPLTDQLDADIAAIESDLSQLANQHDIQIIVEKKHQLANLLQILSPQCEMVHDMWTQGNLPLQPETIIQIRDVYHR
;
A
#
# COMPACT_ATOMS: atom_id res chain seq x y z
N LEU A 1 3.31 -14.41 8.11
CA LEU A 1 4.38 -13.40 8.06
C LEU A 1 5.29 -13.71 6.86
N PHE A 2 5.44 -12.81 5.91
CA PHE A 2 6.25 -13.10 4.70
C PHE A 2 7.67 -12.53 4.89
N LEU A 3 8.73 -13.28 4.55
CA LEU A 3 10.11 -12.78 4.60
C LEU A 3 10.86 -13.11 3.30
N ILE A 4 11.54 -12.12 2.74
CA ILE A 4 12.51 -12.31 1.65
C ILE A 4 13.89 -12.08 2.25
N GLU A 5 14.80 -13.04 2.08
CA GLU A 5 16.20 -12.97 2.48
C GLU A 5 17.08 -13.28 1.26
N GLN A 6 18.27 -12.68 1.15
CA GLN A 6 19.28 -12.90 0.09
C GLN A 6 19.15 -14.22 -0.72
N ASN A 7 18.37 -14.18 -1.81
CA ASN A 7 18.16 -15.25 -2.78
C ASN A 7 17.16 -16.38 -2.41
N ASN A 8 16.47 -16.30 -1.28
CA ASN A 8 15.38 -17.20 -0.93
C ASN A 8 14.16 -16.40 -0.47
N VAL A 9 13.04 -16.61 -1.16
CA VAL A 9 11.76 -16.18 -0.62
C VAL A 9 11.25 -17.26 0.30
N ILE A 10 11.09 -16.91 1.56
CA ILE A 10 10.64 -17.86 2.56
C ILE A 10 9.26 -17.42 3.06
N GLN A 11 8.24 -18.16 2.60
CA GLN A 11 6.89 -18.02 3.12
C GLN A 11 6.82 -18.61 4.52
N TYR A 12 6.96 -17.77 5.53
CA TYR A 12 6.80 -18.16 6.92
C TYR A 12 5.35 -17.95 7.38
N ALA A 13 4.48 -18.86 6.96
CA ALA A 13 3.09 -18.83 7.44
C ALA A 13 3.02 -18.95 8.97
N ASP A 14 3.98 -19.61 9.63
CA ASP A 14 3.92 -19.92 11.07
C ASP A 14 5.30 -19.87 11.78
N ILE A 15 6.07 -18.79 11.65
CA ILE A 15 7.25 -18.62 12.50
C ILE A 15 6.88 -17.96 13.83
N ALA A 16 7.33 -18.58 14.93
CA ALA A 16 7.36 -17.92 16.23
C ALA A 16 8.34 -16.73 16.21
N VAL A 17 7.93 -15.61 16.80
CA VAL A 17 8.70 -14.35 16.89
C VAL A 17 10.20 -14.54 17.18
N SER A 18 10.55 -15.51 18.04
CA SER A 18 11.94 -15.85 18.38
C SER A 18 12.79 -16.33 17.20
N GLN A 19 12.23 -17.09 16.25
CA GLN A 19 13.01 -17.58 15.09
C GLN A 19 13.13 -16.49 14.02
N LEU A 20 12.16 -15.56 13.95
CA LEU A 20 12.27 -14.36 13.13
C LEU A 20 13.43 -13.48 13.58
N GLN A 21 13.56 -13.30 14.89
CA GLN A 21 14.65 -12.56 15.49
C GLN A 21 16.02 -13.14 15.08
N GLU A 22 16.19 -14.45 15.26
CA GLU A 22 17.43 -15.16 14.90
C GLU A 22 17.72 -15.08 13.38
N THR A 23 16.67 -15.21 12.55
CA THR A 23 16.80 -15.06 11.10
C THR A 23 17.33 -13.66 10.77
N LEU A 24 16.67 -12.60 11.26
CA LEU A 24 17.01 -11.21 10.99
C LEU A 24 18.39 -10.80 11.53
N GLU A 25 18.82 -11.35 12.67
CA GLU A 25 20.15 -11.11 13.24
C GLU A 25 21.27 -11.84 12.47
N SER A 26 20.97 -13.01 11.89
CA SER A 26 21.94 -13.84 11.16
C SER A 26 22.07 -13.49 9.67
N SER A 27 21.07 -12.78 9.14
CA SER A 27 20.95 -12.47 7.74
C SER A 27 21.58 -11.11 7.40
N GLU A 28 22.57 -11.09 6.52
CA GLU A 28 22.82 -9.89 5.72
C GLU A 28 21.70 -9.85 4.66
N GLY A 29 21.04 -8.72 4.35
CA GLY A 29 19.98 -8.75 3.34
C GLY A 29 19.00 -7.59 3.28
N LEU A 30 18.17 -7.62 2.24
CA LEU A 30 17.00 -6.76 2.06
C LEU A 30 15.77 -7.52 2.54
N PHE A 31 14.98 -6.93 3.44
CA PHE A 31 13.81 -7.61 4.00
C PHE A 31 12.52 -6.95 3.59
N TRP A 32 11.54 -7.78 3.23
CA TRP A 32 10.15 -7.38 3.17
C TRP A 32 9.34 -8.27 4.11
N LEU A 33 8.82 -7.66 5.16
CA LEU A 33 7.94 -8.24 6.14
C LEU A 33 6.48 -7.91 5.80
N ASP A 34 5.65 -8.91 5.52
CA ASP A 34 4.20 -8.69 5.39
C ASP A 34 3.43 -9.24 6.59
N VAL A 35 2.69 -8.35 7.25
CA VAL A 35 1.89 -8.60 8.46
C VAL A 35 0.42 -8.40 8.12
N GLU A 36 -0.27 -9.52 7.94
CA GLU A 36 -1.73 -9.55 7.82
C GLU A 36 -2.37 -9.64 9.21
N GLN A 37 -3.42 -8.86 9.47
CA GLN A 37 -4.19 -8.89 10.72
C GLN A 37 -3.33 -8.80 11.99
N MET A 38 -2.51 -7.75 12.08
CA MET A 38 -1.57 -7.52 13.18
C MET A 38 -2.19 -7.73 14.56
N THR A 39 -1.65 -8.70 15.30
CA THR A 39 -2.05 -9.03 16.68
C THR A 39 -1.33 -8.13 17.69
N ASP A 40 -1.71 -8.23 18.98
CA ASP A 40 -0.98 -7.56 20.05
C ASP A 40 0.47 -8.07 20.18
N GLU A 41 0.70 -9.36 19.89
CA GLU A 41 2.05 -9.96 19.90
C GLU A 41 2.90 -9.42 18.74
N ASP A 42 2.32 -9.30 17.54
CA ASP A 42 3.00 -8.70 16.39
C ASP A 42 3.34 -7.23 16.65
N ALA A 43 2.39 -6.48 17.22
CA ALA A 43 2.61 -5.08 17.56
C ALA A 43 3.73 -4.92 18.61
N ALA A 44 3.76 -5.78 19.63
CA ALA A 44 4.83 -5.80 20.61
C ALA A 44 6.17 -6.12 19.95
N PHE A 45 6.21 -7.12 19.07
CA PHE A 45 7.42 -7.50 18.35
C PHE A 45 7.96 -6.37 17.48
N LEU A 46 7.10 -5.68 16.72
CA LEU A 46 7.51 -4.52 15.91
C LEU A 46 8.14 -3.41 16.77
N LEU A 47 7.66 -3.21 18.00
CA LEU A 47 8.16 -2.19 18.92
C LEU A 47 9.43 -2.61 19.66
N GLU A 48 9.56 -3.90 19.98
CA GLU A 48 10.67 -4.43 20.79
C GLU A 48 11.91 -4.76 19.95
N PHE A 49 11.72 -5.18 18.69
CA PHE A 49 12.82 -5.53 17.79
C PHE A 49 13.48 -4.26 17.25
N LYS A 50 14.63 -3.91 17.83
CA LYS A 50 15.30 -2.62 17.61
C LYS A 50 15.70 -2.39 16.15
N GLU A 51 15.99 -3.46 15.45
CA GLU A 51 16.40 -3.47 14.05
C GLU A 51 15.29 -2.88 13.17
N PHE A 52 14.01 -3.12 13.50
CA PHE A 52 12.85 -2.58 12.79
C PHE A 52 12.56 -1.11 13.05
N ARG A 53 13.21 -0.51 14.07
CA ARG A 53 13.14 0.93 14.39
C ARG A 53 11.71 1.48 14.29
N ALA A 54 10.72 0.66 14.64
CA ALA A 54 9.33 0.98 14.37
C ALA A 54 8.88 2.05 15.33
N HIS A 55 8.47 3.20 14.80
CA HIS A 55 8.07 4.28 15.66
C HIS A 55 6.75 3.91 16.37
N PRO A 56 6.61 4.13 17.69
CA PRO A 56 5.40 3.76 18.44
C PRO A 56 4.10 4.34 17.88
N LEU A 57 4.17 5.56 17.33
CA LEU A 57 3.02 6.19 16.68
C LEU A 57 2.61 5.48 15.38
N SER A 58 3.56 4.91 14.63
CA SER A 58 3.29 4.17 13.39
C SER A 58 2.55 2.87 13.69
N VAL A 59 3.05 2.09 14.66
CA VAL A 59 2.38 0.84 15.11
C VAL A 59 0.98 1.14 15.66
N LYS A 60 0.86 2.21 16.45
CA LYS A 60 -0.43 2.70 16.96
C LYS A 60 -1.39 3.09 15.83
N ALA A 61 -0.90 3.78 14.79
CA ALA A 61 -1.71 4.19 13.64
C ALA A 61 -2.22 3.01 12.81
N CYS A 62 -1.45 1.92 12.70
CA CYS A 62 -1.94 0.67 12.11
C CYS A 62 -3.15 0.10 12.89
N ARG A 63 -3.14 0.21 14.23
CA ARG A 63 -4.22 -0.29 15.11
C ARG A 63 -5.43 0.63 15.19
N GLU A 64 -5.21 1.93 15.32
CA GLU A 64 -6.27 2.91 15.55
C GLU A 64 -6.86 3.33 14.20
N ALA A 65 -8.05 2.82 13.90
CA ALA A 65 -8.70 2.86 12.58
C ALA A 65 -9.22 4.24 12.12
N ALA A 66 -8.53 5.34 12.39
CA ALA A 66 -9.02 6.67 12.02
C ALA A 66 -7.88 7.60 11.62
N GLY A 67 -7.57 7.62 10.32
CA GLY A 67 -6.63 8.59 9.76
C GLY A 67 -6.97 8.83 8.30
N ARG A 68 -6.60 10.01 7.78
CA ARG A 68 -6.43 10.18 6.33
C ARG A 68 -5.15 9.43 5.92
N PRO A 69 -4.96 9.16 4.62
CA PRO A 69 -3.64 8.82 4.12
C PRO A 69 -2.59 9.78 4.67
N TYR A 70 -1.48 9.23 5.10
CA TYR A 70 -0.55 9.94 5.96
C TYR A 70 0.86 9.44 5.71
N LEU A 71 1.80 10.37 5.55
CA LEU A 71 3.23 10.12 5.53
C LEU A 71 3.86 10.80 6.74
N ALA A 72 4.65 10.03 7.48
CA ALA A 72 5.49 10.50 8.57
C ALA A 72 6.94 10.20 8.28
N GLU A 73 7.77 11.21 8.47
CA GLU A 73 9.22 11.05 8.50
C GLU A 73 9.68 11.01 9.95
N PHE A 74 10.33 9.90 10.31
CA PHE A 74 11.08 9.74 11.54
C PHE A 74 12.57 9.64 11.20
N PRO A 75 13.49 9.93 12.15
CA PRO A 75 14.92 9.93 11.87
C PRO A 75 15.47 8.64 11.25
N GLU A 76 14.84 7.50 11.54
CA GLU A 76 15.31 6.19 11.08
C GLU A 76 14.28 5.44 10.21
N GLN A 77 13.12 6.05 9.96
CA GLN A 77 11.98 5.38 9.33
C GLN A 77 11.05 6.38 8.65
N VAL A 78 10.52 5.97 7.50
CA VAL A 78 9.37 6.61 6.86
C VAL A 78 8.18 5.70 7.08
N PHE A 79 7.06 6.26 7.55
CA PHE A 79 5.82 5.52 7.72
C PHE A 79 4.74 6.11 6.82
N MET A 80 3.99 5.25 6.14
CA MET A 80 2.91 5.64 5.25
C MET A 80 1.65 4.84 5.54
N ILE A 81 0.49 5.46 5.40
CA ILE A 81 -0.81 4.78 5.37
C ILE A 81 -1.49 5.10 4.05
N PHE A 82 -1.85 4.04 3.32
CA PHE A 82 -2.68 4.10 2.13
C PHE A 82 -4.07 3.54 2.42
N HIS A 83 -5.05 4.06 1.68
CA HIS A 83 -6.43 3.60 1.69
C HIS A 83 -6.72 2.90 0.36
N ILE A 84 -6.99 1.61 0.44
CA ILE A 84 -7.23 0.74 -0.70
C ILE A 84 -8.73 0.59 -0.88
N GLN A 85 -9.24 1.04 -2.02
CA GLN A 85 -10.60 0.73 -2.45
C GLN A 85 -10.55 -0.58 -3.22
N GLU A 86 -11.18 -1.65 -2.71
CA GLU A 86 -11.26 -2.94 -3.42
C GLU A 86 -12.48 -3.01 -4.34
N GLU A 87 -13.56 -2.32 -3.97
CA GLU A 87 -14.81 -2.24 -4.75
C GLU A 87 -15.45 -0.87 -4.55
N ILE A 88 -16.05 -0.27 -5.58
CA ILE A 88 -16.71 1.03 -5.49
C ILE A 88 -17.81 1.01 -4.41
N GLY A 89 -17.73 1.93 -3.43
CA GLY A 89 -18.71 2.06 -2.36
C GLY A 89 -18.48 1.14 -1.15
N ALA A 90 -17.55 0.20 -1.22
CA ALA A 90 -17.09 -0.55 -0.06
C ALA A 90 -16.31 0.35 0.93
N THR A 91 -16.18 -0.11 2.17
CA THR A 91 -15.29 0.56 3.13
C THR A 91 -13.84 0.32 2.70
N PRO A 92 -13.00 1.37 2.56
CA PRO A 92 -11.61 1.19 2.17
C PRO A 92 -10.84 0.37 3.21
N THR A 93 -10.02 -0.57 2.72
CA THR A 93 -9.00 -1.26 3.51
C THR A 93 -7.79 -0.33 3.70
N ARG A 94 -6.96 -0.58 4.71
CA ARG A 94 -5.73 0.19 4.94
C ARG A 94 -4.49 -0.66 4.70
N LEU A 95 -3.49 -0.03 4.13
CA LEU A 95 -2.15 -0.59 3.98
C LEU A 95 -1.14 0.36 4.62
N GLY A 96 -0.54 -0.06 5.72
CA GLY A 96 0.55 0.62 6.38
C GLY A 96 1.89 0.16 5.83
N LEU A 97 2.82 1.08 5.54
CA LEU A 97 4.17 0.79 5.11
C LEU A 97 5.16 1.43 6.06
N PHE A 98 6.08 0.62 6.59
CA PHE A 98 7.25 1.08 7.33
C PHE A 98 8.45 0.87 6.42
N LEU A 99 9.07 1.97 5.99
CA LEU A 99 10.20 1.96 5.09
C LEU A 99 11.45 2.46 5.80
N THR A 100 12.53 1.70 5.68
CA THR A 100 13.87 2.09 6.09
C THR A 100 14.87 1.73 4.98
N PRO A 101 16.17 2.06 5.14
CA PRO A 101 17.19 1.63 4.19
C PRO A 101 17.30 0.10 4.05
N ASP A 102 16.94 -0.65 5.09
CA ASP A 102 17.24 -2.08 5.21
C ASP A 102 15.99 -2.97 5.09
N TYR A 103 14.81 -2.46 5.44
CA TYR A 103 13.56 -3.23 5.42
C TYR A 103 12.34 -2.42 4.97
N LEU A 104 11.38 -3.19 4.46
CA LEU A 104 10.01 -2.78 4.21
C LEU A 104 9.10 -3.65 5.08
N ILE A 105 8.20 -3.04 5.84
CA ILE A 105 7.14 -3.75 6.55
C ILE A 105 5.80 -3.28 6.01
N THR A 106 4.96 -4.21 5.57
CA THR A 106 3.57 -3.94 5.19
C THR A 106 2.65 -4.47 6.26
N VAL A 107 1.64 -3.68 6.64
CA VAL A 107 0.62 -4.06 7.62
C VAL A 107 -0.76 -3.80 7.04
N HIS A 108 -1.60 -4.83 6.96
CA HIS A 108 -2.95 -4.73 6.42
C HIS A 108 -3.94 -5.63 7.18
N SER A 109 -5.23 -5.30 7.11
CA SER A 109 -6.28 -6.00 7.86
C SER A 109 -7.01 -7.09 7.07
N THR A 110 -6.91 -7.05 5.75
CA THR A 110 -7.52 -8.03 4.84
C THR A 110 -6.51 -8.42 3.78
N PRO A 111 -6.59 -9.64 3.21
CA PRO A 111 -5.72 -10.04 2.11
C PRO A 111 -5.81 -9.04 0.95
N LEU A 112 -4.66 -8.50 0.53
CA LEU A 112 -4.56 -7.61 -0.62
C LEU A 112 -3.94 -8.36 -1.80
N GLY A 113 -4.74 -8.63 -2.83
CA GLY A 113 -4.31 -9.42 -4.00
C GLY A 113 -3.06 -8.86 -4.70
N PHE A 114 -3.01 -7.55 -4.90
CA PHE A 114 -1.86 -6.88 -5.52
C PHE A 114 -0.56 -7.04 -4.71
N LEU A 115 -0.62 -7.17 -3.38
CA LEU A 115 0.57 -7.46 -2.58
C LEU A 115 1.08 -8.87 -2.88
N GLN A 116 0.18 -9.83 -3.01
CA GLN A 116 0.55 -11.20 -3.36
C GLN A 116 1.16 -11.27 -4.77
N GLU A 117 0.61 -10.53 -5.73
CA GLU A 117 1.18 -10.43 -7.07
C GLU A 117 2.62 -9.87 -7.07
N VAL A 118 2.88 -8.83 -6.28
CA VAL A 118 4.24 -8.29 -6.14
C VAL A 118 5.18 -9.30 -5.49
N LYS A 119 4.73 -10.02 -4.46
CA LYS A 119 5.51 -11.12 -3.85
C LYS A 119 5.84 -12.20 -4.86
N ASP A 120 4.86 -12.65 -5.63
CA ASP A 120 5.02 -13.72 -6.64
C ASP A 120 5.99 -13.27 -7.75
N ARG A 121 5.94 -12.00 -8.16
CA ARG A 121 6.88 -11.43 -9.12
C ARG A 121 8.31 -11.41 -8.58
N ILE A 122 8.51 -10.99 -7.32
CA ILE A 122 9.84 -11.00 -6.69
C ILE A 122 10.33 -12.43 -6.46
N GLN A 123 9.44 -13.37 -6.16
CA GLN A 123 9.76 -14.80 -6.08
C GLN A 123 10.29 -15.35 -7.41
N GLN A 124 9.69 -14.93 -8.52
CA GLN A 124 10.08 -15.36 -9.86
C GLN A 124 11.37 -14.69 -10.35
N ASP A 125 11.57 -13.42 -9.99
CA ASP A 125 12.78 -12.66 -10.32
C ASP A 125 13.23 -11.81 -9.12
N TYR A 126 14.10 -12.39 -8.29
CA TYR A 126 14.61 -11.74 -7.08
C TYR A 126 15.43 -10.48 -7.37
N LEU A 127 15.95 -10.32 -8.60
CA LEU A 127 16.70 -9.12 -9.00
C LEU A 127 15.81 -7.88 -9.08
N LEU A 128 14.49 -8.06 -9.02
CA LEU A 128 13.53 -6.98 -8.84
C LEU A 128 13.65 -6.36 -7.44
N MET A 129 14.03 -7.10 -6.40
CA MET A 129 14.18 -6.53 -5.05
C MET A 129 15.59 -5.95 -4.86
N ARG A 130 15.83 -4.75 -5.40
CA ARG A 130 17.13 -4.06 -5.32
C ARG A 130 17.32 -3.25 -4.04
N SER A 131 16.22 -2.83 -3.43
CA SER A 131 16.17 -2.08 -2.17
C SER A 131 14.75 -2.16 -1.59
N PRO A 132 14.54 -1.82 -0.31
CA PRO A 132 13.19 -1.80 0.26
C PRO A 132 12.33 -0.71 -0.39
N GLY A 133 12.95 0.42 -0.77
CA GLY A 133 12.31 1.47 -1.54
C GLY A 133 11.83 0.99 -2.92
N PHE A 134 12.60 0.12 -3.60
CA PHE A 134 12.17 -0.46 -4.87
C PHE A 134 10.99 -1.42 -4.69
N ALA A 135 11.00 -2.24 -3.64
CA ALA A 135 9.84 -3.09 -3.31
C ALA A 135 8.59 -2.25 -3.04
N MET A 136 8.73 -1.14 -2.30
CA MET A 136 7.65 -0.17 -2.13
C MET A 136 7.17 0.41 -3.48
N ALA A 137 8.08 0.80 -4.37
CA ALA A 137 7.69 1.32 -5.69
C ALA A 137 6.92 0.28 -6.53
N LEU A 138 7.28 -1.01 -6.44
CA LEU A 138 6.52 -2.11 -7.05
C LEU A 138 5.11 -2.24 -6.45
N ILE A 139 4.98 -2.08 -5.13
CA ILE A 139 3.68 -2.08 -4.45
C ILE A 139 2.83 -0.90 -4.93
N LEU A 140 3.39 0.31 -5.00
CA LEU A 140 2.66 1.48 -5.49
C LEU A 140 2.20 1.30 -6.94
N GLN A 141 3.05 0.70 -7.79
CA GLN A 141 2.66 0.38 -9.15
C GLN A 141 1.49 -0.61 -9.18
N ALA A 142 1.55 -1.70 -8.42
CA ALA A 142 0.48 -2.69 -8.37
C ALA A 142 -0.81 -2.11 -7.77
N MET A 143 -0.70 -1.16 -6.83
CA MET A 143 -1.85 -0.41 -6.31
C MET A 143 -2.50 0.44 -7.39
N THR A 144 -1.73 1.16 -8.22
CA THR A 144 -2.29 1.93 -9.34
C THR A 144 -2.95 1.00 -10.36
N ASP A 145 -2.31 -0.13 -10.68
CA ASP A 145 -2.88 -1.12 -11.60
C ASP A 145 -4.21 -1.70 -11.04
N HIS A 146 -4.34 -1.81 -9.72
CA HIS A 146 -5.59 -2.23 -9.06
C HIS A 146 -6.72 -1.18 -9.15
N LEU A 147 -6.40 0.10 -9.38
CA LEU A 147 -7.41 1.15 -9.53
C LEU A 147 -8.01 1.19 -10.95
N GLU A 148 -7.28 0.73 -11.97
CA GLU A 148 -7.69 0.79 -13.38
C GLU A 148 -9.08 0.13 -13.62
N PRO A 149 -9.38 -1.07 -13.10
CA PRO A 149 -10.71 -1.66 -13.26
C PRO A 149 -11.83 -0.86 -12.59
N LEU A 150 -11.54 -0.16 -11.48
CA LEU A 150 -12.53 0.66 -10.77
C LEU A 150 -12.84 1.93 -11.55
N THR A 151 -11.82 2.55 -12.16
CA THR A 151 -12.01 3.70 -13.03
C THR A 151 -12.73 3.32 -14.31
N ASP A 152 -12.38 2.19 -14.94
CA ASP A 152 -13.06 1.67 -16.13
C ASP A 152 -14.55 1.40 -15.87
N GLN A 153 -14.88 0.85 -14.70
CA GLN A 153 -16.27 0.65 -14.30
C GLN A 153 -17.03 1.97 -14.16
N LEU A 154 -16.42 2.98 -13.53
CA LEU A 154 -17.03 4.31 -13.41
C LEU A 154 -17.23 4.98 -14.77
N ASP A 155 -16.26 4.86 -15.68
CA ASP A 155 -16.36 5.40 -17.03
C ASP A 155 -17.47 4.71 -17.84
N ALA A 156 -17.58 3.38 -17.75
CA ALA A 156 -18.66 2.63 -18.37
C ALA A 156 -20.04 3.02 -17.80
N ASP A 157 -20.14 3.21 -16.49
CA ASP A 157 -21.37 3.65 -15.82
C ASP A 157 -21.78 5.07 -16.27
N ILE A 158 -20.80 5.99 -16.39
CA ILE A 158 -21.02 7.34 -16.89
C ILE A 158 -21.48 7.29 -18.37
N ALA A 159 -20.83 6.51 -19.22
CA ALA A 159 -21.19 6.38 -20.63
C ALA A 159 -22.60 5.79 -20.82
N ALA A 160 -23.00 4.82 -19.98
CA ALA A 160 -24.34 4.27 -19.98
C ALA A 160 -25.38 5.34 -19.64
N ILE A 161 -25.12 6.11 -18.57
CA ILE A 161 -25.93 7.27 -18.21
C ILE A 161 -26.03 8.24 -19.38
N GLU A 162 -24.91 8.65 -19.98
CA GLU A 162 -24.89 9.63 -21.08
C GLU A 162 -25.67 9.15 -22.32
N SER A 163 -25.65 7.84 -22.60
CA SER A 163 -26.46 7.25 -23.66
C SER A 163 -27.96 7.37 -23.36
N ASP A 164 -28.35 7.07 -22.11
CA ASP A 164 -29.73 7.20 -21.63
C ASP A 164 -30.17 8.67 -21.50
N LEU A 165 -29.21 9.60 -21.31
CA LEU A 165 -29.49 11.03 -21.25
C LEU A 165 -30.15 11.55 -22.53
N SER A 166 -29.86 10.90 -23.68
CA SER A 166 -30.51 11.21 -24.96
C SER A 166 -32.01 10.89 -25.00
N GLN A 167 -32.53 10.15 -24.01
CA GLN A 167 -33.94 9.73 -23.86
C GLN A 167 -34.62 10.21 -22.57
N LEU A 168 -33.99 11.08 -21.76
CA LEU A 168 -34.46 11.44 -20.40
C LEU A 168 -35.93 11.82 -20.31
N ALA A 169 -36.67 11.08 -19.49
CA ALA A 169 -38.02 11.47 -19.10
C ALA A 169 -38.37 11.22 -17.61
N ASN A 170 -37.56 10.47 -16.84
CA ASN A 170 -38.05 9.88 -15.58
C ASN A 170 -37.16 10.16 -14.35
N GLN A 171 -37.77 10.23 -13.17
CA GLN A 171 -37.07 10.49 -11.89
C GLN A 171 -36.05 9.40 -11.48
N HIS A 172 -36.17 8.20 -12.03
CA HIS A 172 -35.26 7.09 -11.76
C HIS A 172 -33.85 7.35 -12.29
N ASP A 173 -33.74 7.91 -13.50
CA ASP A 173 -32.45 8.19 -14.17
C ASP A 173 -31.65 9.24 -13.38
N ILE A 174 -32.33 10.24 -12.79
CA ILE A 174 -31.71 11.25 -11.94
C ILE A 174 -31.12 10.63 -10.66
N GLN A 175 -31.76 9.63 -10.06
CA GLN A 175 -31.26 8.98 -8.86
C GLN A 175 -29.96 8.20 -9.15
N ILE A 176 -29.92 7.48 -10.26
CA ILE A 176 -28.73 6.73 -10.69
C ILE A 176 -27.54 7.69 -10.91
N ILE A 177 -27.76 8.82 -11.59
CA ILE A 177 -26.73 9.85 -11.81
C ILE A 177 -26.18 10.38 -10.49
N VAL A 178 -27.06 10.69 -9.54
CA VAL A 178 -26.67 11.20 -8.23
C VAL A 178 -25.84 10.16 -7.47
N GLU A 179 -26.23 8.89 -7.51
CA GLU A 179 -25.49 7.80 -6.88
C GLU A 179 -24.10 7.61 -7.48
N LYS A 180 -23.97 7.57 -8.81
CA LYS A 180 -22.67 7.47 -9.50
C LYS A 180 -21.77 8.67 -9.21
N LYS A 181 -22.33 9.90 -9.18
CA LYS A 181 -21.59 11.09 -8.76
C LYS A 181 -21.05 10.98 -7.34
N HIS A 182 -21.85 10.43 -6.41
CA HIS A 182 -21.40 10.20 -5.04
C HIS A 182 -20.29 9.15 -4.96
N GLN A 183 -20.39 8.06 -5.73
CA GLN A 183 -19.35 7.03 -5.82
C GLN A 183 -18.02 7.61 -6.33
N LEU A 184 -18.05 8.38 -7.42
CA LEU A 184 -16.86 9.07 -7.95
C LEU A 184 -16.27 10.06 -6.93
N ALA A 185 -17.12 10.88 -6.30
CA ALA A 185 -16.66 11.85 -5.30
C ALA A 185 -15.97 11.16 -4.10
N ASN A 186 -16.51 10.03 -3.65
CA ASN A 186 -15.91 9.23 -2.58
C ASN A 186 -14.55 8.67 -2.99
N LEU A 187 -14.45 8.11 -4.21
CA LEU A 187 -13.17 7.61 -4.73
C LEU A 187 -12.12 8.72 -4.82
N LEU A 188 -12.48 9.90 -5.36
CA LEU A 188 -11.58 11.05 -5.43
C LEU A 188 -11.17 11.55 -4.04
N GLN A 189 -12.07 11.53 -3.06
CA GLN A 189 -11.76 11.91 -1.67
C GLN A 189 -10.74 10.95 -1.03
N ILE A 190 -10.71 9.68 -1.45
CA ILE A 190 -9.76 8.66 -1.00
C ILE A 190 -8.42 8.81 -1.74
N LEU A 191 -8.44 9.01 -3.07
CA LEU A 191 -7.25 9.05 -3.90
C LEU A 191 -6.46 10.35 -3.76
N SER A 192 -7.13 11.50 -3.70
CA SER A 192 -6.47 12.82 -3.74
C SER A 192 -5.39 13.00 -2.65
N PRO A 193 -5.62 12.66 -1.36
CA PRO A 193 -4.58 12.75 -0.35
C PRO A 193 -3.41 11.78 -0.59
N GLN A 194 -3.68 10.62 -1.20
CA GLN A 194 -2.64 9.63 -1.53
C GLN A 194 -1.77 10.12 -2.69
N CYS A 195 -2.35 10.76 -3.70
CA CYS A 195 -1.60 11.37 -4.79
C CYS A 195 -0.70 12.50 -4.29
N GLU A 196 -1.19 13.37 -3.40
CA GLU A 196 -0.38 14.39 -2.73
C GLU A 196 0.79 13.77 -1.96
N MET A 197 0.50 12.72 -1.19
CA MET A 197 1.52 11.99 -0.44
C MET A 197 2.59 11.39 -1.37
N VAL A 198 2.20 10.71 -2.45
CA VAL A 198 3.13 10.15 -3.45
C VAL A 198 3.91 11.24 -4.17
N HIS A 199 3.29 12.39 -4.43
CA HIS A 199 3.98 13.56 -4.98
C HIS A 199 5.09 14.07 -4.06
N ASP A 200 4.79 14.21 -2.77
CA ASP A 200 5.77 14.63 -1.77
C ASP A 200 6.97 13.68 -1.68
N MET A 201 6.74 12.37 -1.86
CA MET A 201 7.81 11.37 -1.78
C MET A 201 8.97 11.59 -2.75
N TRP A 202 8.71 12.04 -3.98
CA TRP A 202 9.76 12.24 -4.99
C TRP A 202 10.21 13.69 -5.11
N THR A 203 9.51 14.64 -4.48
CA THR A 203 9.81 16.08 -4.58
C THR A 203 10.51 16.64 -3.34
N GLN A 204 10.20 16.16 -2.14
CA GLN A 204 10.72 16.72 -0.87
C GLN A 204 12.14 16.26 -0.54
N GLY A 205 12.66 15.23 -1.21
CA GLY A 205 14.08 14.84 -1.19
C GLY A 205 14.63 14.26 0.13
N ASN A 206 13.80 14.12 1.17
CA ASN A 206 14.24 13.66 2.50
C ASN A 206 14.08 12.15 2.72
N LEU A 207 13.42 11.45 1.79
CA LEU A 207 13.21 10.01 1.93
C LEU A 207 14.50 9.25 1.58
N PRO A 208 14.81 8.14 2.27
CA PRO A 208 15.99 7.31 2.02
C PRO A 208 15.80 6.45 0.75
N LEU A 209 15.51 7.09 -0.38
CA LEU A 209 15.20 6.45 -1.66
C LEU A 209 16.38 6.58 -2.61
N GLN A 210 16.68 5.50 -3.32
CA GLN A 210 17.68 5.51 -4.38
C GLN A 210 17.14 6.29 -5.60
N PRO A 211 17.99 6.93 -6.43
CA PRO A 211 17.55 7.70 -7.59
C PRO A 211 16.64 6.91 -8.55
N GLU A 212 16.91 5.62 -8.76
CA GLU A 212 16.11 4.74 -9.60
C GLU A 212 14.70 4.53 -9.02
N THR A 213 14.59 4.46 -7.69
CA THR A 213 13.32 4.34 -6.99
C THR A 213 12.49 5.62 -7.14
N ILE A 214 13.13 6.78 -7.09
CA ILE A 214 12.47 8.08 -7.31
C ILE A 214 11.88 8.16 -8.72
N ILE A 215 12.60 7.67 -9.74
CA ILE A 215 12.10 7.59 -11.12
C ILE A 215 10.83 6.74 -11.18
N GLN A 216 10.82 5.57 -10.54
CA GLN A 216 9.64 4.69 -10.53
C GLN A 216 8.44 5.33 -9.83
N ILE A 217 8.63 5.93 -8.66
CA ILE A 217 7.56 6.60 -7.92
C ILE A 217 6.97 7.75 -8.75
N ARG A 218 7.82 8.52 -9.43
CA ARG A 218 7.36 9.59 -10.34
C ARG A 218 6.56 9.03 -11.52
N ASP A 219 7.00 7.92 -12.11
CA ASP A 219 6.28 7.28 -13.22
C ASP A 219 4.92 6.72 -12.76
N VAL A 220 4.84 6.18 -11.53
CA VAL A 220 3.58 5.78 -10.89
C VAL A 220 2.64 6.97 -10.69
N TYR A 221 3.16 8.11 -10.23
CA TYR A 221 2.37 9.34 -10.04
C TYR A 221 1.76 9.89 -11.35
N HIS A 222 2.41 9.64 -12.49
CA HIS A 222 1.96 10.14 -13.79
C HIS A 222 1.01 9.20 -14.54
N ARG A 223 0.80 7.97 -14.06
CA ARG A 223 -0.27 7.08 -14.54
C ARG A 223 -1.58 7.50 -13.91
#